data_AF-A0A953RLZ6-F1
#
_entry.id   AF-A0A953RLZ6-F1
#
_cell.length_a   1.000
_cell.length_b   1.000
_cell.length_c   1.000
_cell.angle_alpha   90.00
_cell.angle_beta   90.00
_cell.angle_gamma   90.00
#
_symmetry.space_group_name_H-M   'P 1'
#
loop_
_entity.id
_entity.type
_entity.pdbx_description
1 polymer ?
#
loop_
_entity_poly.entity_id
_entity_poly.type
_entity_poly.pdbx_seq_one_letter_code
_entity_poly.pdbx_strand_id
1 'polypeptide(L)'
;MVTIRDVAGQSGFSVTTVSMVLNAGPASSRISARTRTRIWRVAKQLGYRPNLYARSLRSRRSHTMGVVVFDLTDPYCTQILRGIQNHLRPSGLFPIVTDLLDDGSQFHPCLDMLLGRRVEGIITIANPLYLDRKLLSEFSERNIPAVVI
;
A
#
# COMPACT_ATOMS: atom_id res chain seq x y z
N MET A 1 20.29 0.05 -10.61
CA MET A 1 19.35 -0.47 -9.58
C MET A 1 19.55 -1.97 -9.52
N VAL A 2 19.73 -2.56 -8.33
CA VAL A 2 19.95 -4.01 -8.19
C VAL A 2 18.63 -4.75 -8.37
N THR A 3 18.65 -5.75 -9.25
CA THR A 3 17.52 -6.60 -9.60
C THR A 3 17.63 -7.96 -8.90
N ILE A 4 16.54 -8.73 -8.94
CA ILE A 4 16.53 -10.08 -8.39
C ILE A 4 17.45 -11.05 -9.17
N ARG A 5 17.74 -10.74 -10.44
CA ARG A 5 18.69 -11.48 -11.27
C ARG A 5 20.12 -11.29 -10.78
N ASP A 6 20.46 -10.07 -10.34
CA ASP A 6 21.78 -9.77 -9.79
C ASP A 6 22.02 -10.53 -8.48
N VAL A 7 21.01 -10.57 -7.60
CA VAL A 7 21.05 -11.37 -6.37
C VAL A 7 21.17 -12.86 -6.68
N ALA A 8 20.45 -13.37 -7.68
CA ALA A 8 20.55 -14.76 -8.11
C ALA A 8 21.96 -15.11 -8.61
N GLY A 9 22.53 -14.27 -9.49
CA GLY A 9 23.89 -14.41 -10.00
C GLY A 9 24.94 -14.45 -8.90
N GLN A 10 24.88 -13.52 -7.94
CA GLN A 10 25.90 -13.46 -6.88
C GLN A 10 25.68 -14.52 -5.78
N SER A 11 24.45 -14.94 -5.53
CA SER A 11 24.16 -15.97 -4.52
C SER A 11 24.39 -17.40 -5.00
N GLY A 12 24.41 -17.62 -6.32
CA GLY A 12 24.57 -18.93 -6.96
C GLY A 12 23.29 -19.78 -6.95
N PHE A 13 22.12 -19.16 -6.78
CA PHE A 13 20.82 -19.84 -6.79
C PHE A 13 19.96 -19.37 -7.97
N SER A 14 18.97 -20.19 -8.35
CA SER A 14 18.00 -19.79 -9.37
C SER A 14 17.21 -18.54 -8.96
N VAL A 15 16.79 -17.75 -9.96
CA VAL A 15 15.90 -16.59 -9.75
C VAL A 15 14.63 -16.99 -8.99
N THR A 16 14.08 -18.18 -9.28
CA THR A 16 12.90 -18.72 -8.60
C THR A 16 13.16 -18.94 -7.12
N THR A 17 14.28 -19.57 -6.76
CA THR A 17 14.68 -19.80 -5.36
C THR A 17 14.86 -18.48 -4.61
N VAL A 18 15.58 -17.52 -5.22
CA VAL A 18 15.80 -16.19 -4.64
C VAL A 18 14.48 -15.45 -4.45
N SER A 19 13.58 -15.51 -5.43
CA SER A 19 12.23 -14.95 -5.34
C SER A 19 11.41 -15.56 -4.21
N MET A 20 11.46 -16.89 -4.02
CA MET A 20 10.75 -17.55 -2.92
C MET A 20 11.26 -17.10 -1.55
N VAL A 21 12.58 -16.96 -1.40
CA VAL A 21 13.20 -16.49 -0.15
C VAL A 21 12.87 -15.02 0.13
N LEU A 22 13.12 -14.13 -0.83
CA LEU A 22 12.99 -12.68 -0.65
C LEU A 22 11.54 -12.20 -0.59
N ASN A 23 10.60 -12.97 -1.15
CA ASN A 23 9.17 -12.68 -1.03
C ASN A 23 8.52 -13.22 0.25
N ALA A 24 9.25 -13.96 1.10
CA ALA A 24 8.79 -14.47 2.39
C ALA A 24 7.42 -15.20 2.35
N GLY A 25 7.07 -15.83 1.23
CA GLY A 25 5.81 -16.57 1.08
C GLY A 25 5.87 -17.98 1.68
N PRO A 26 4.77 -18.77 1.59
CA PRO A 26 4.70 -20.14 2.12
C PRO A 26 5.74 -21.09 1.52
N ALA A 27 6.27 -20.79 0.34
CA ALA A 27 7.35 -21.57 -0.27
C ALA A 27 8.73 -21.29 0.36
N SER A 28 8.90 -20.19 1.09
CA SER A 28 10.14 -19.84 1.78
C SER A 28 10.45 -20.80 2.93
N SER A 29 9.43 -21.32 3.61
CA SER A 29 9.60 -22.31 4.70
C SER A 29 10.13 -23.66 4.19
N ARG A 30 9.90 -23.99 2.91
CA ARG A 30 10.43 -25.20 2.26
C ARG A 30 11.92 -25.09 1.92
N ILE A 31 12.53 -23.91 2.07
CA ILE A 31 13.95 -23.67 1.78
C ILE A 31 14.73 -23.72 3.10
N SER A 32 15.86 -24.44 3.09
CA SER A 32 16.73 -24.58 4.26
C SER A 32 17.14 -23.22 4.83
N ALA A 33 17.28 -23.15 6.16
CA ALA A 33 17.67 -21.91 6.85
C ALA A 33 19.01 -21.38 6.31
N ARG A 34 19.98 -22.28 6.07
CA ARG A 34 21.29 -21.94 5.51
C ARG A 34 21.19 -21.22 4.15
N THR A 35 20.35 -21.72 3.24
CA THR A 35 20.11 -21.12 1.93
C THR A 35 19.43 -19.76 2.06
N ARG A 36 18.42 -19.65 2.93
CA ARG A 36 17.74 -18.37 3.21
C ARG A 36 18.71 -17.31 3.71
N THR A 37 19.56 -17.66 4.68
CA THR A 37 20.56 -16.74 5.25
C THR A 37 21.57 -16.28 4.20
N ARG A 38 22.03 -17.17 3.31
CA ARG A 38 22.96 -16.82 2.24
C ARG A 38 22.34 -15.82 1.26
N ILE A 39 21.11 -16.06 0.81
CA ILE A 39 20.40 -15.17 -0.12
C ILE A 39 20.16 -13.79 0.52
N TRP A 40 19.71 -13.74 1.78
CA TRP A 40 19.52 -12.46 2.49
C TRP A 40 20.81 -11.68 2.70
N ARG A 41 21.93 -12.37 2.97
CA ARG A 41 23.25 -11.73 3.09
C ARG A 41 23.65 -11.06 1.78
N VAL A 42 23.55 -11.78 0.67
CA VAL A 42 23.89 -11.26 -0.67
C VAL A 42 22.97 -10.10 -1.05
N ALA A 43 21.66 -10.25 -0.84
CA ALA A 43 20.69 -9.18 -1.09
C ALA A 43 21.02 -7.91 -0.30
N LYS A 44 21.39 -8.04 0.99
CA LYS A 44 21.79 -6.91 1.83
C LYS A 44 23.10 -6.27 1.37
N GLN A 45 24.10 -7.07 1.00
CA GLN A 45 25.39 -6.59 0.49
C GLN A 45 25.24 -5.80 -0.81
N LEU A 46 24.35 -6.25 -1.70
CA LEU A 46 24.03 -5.54 -2.94
C LEU A 46 23.11 -4.33 -2.75
N GLY A 47 22.52 -4.15 -1.55
CA GLY A 47 21.50 -3.13 -1.34
C GLY A 47 20.19 -3.40 -2.11
N TYR A 48 19.88 -4.67 -2.39
CA TYR A 48 18.62 -5.06 -3.03
C TYR A 48 17.43 -4.66 -2.14
N ARG A 49 16.45 -3.98 -2.74
CA ARG A 49 15.16 -3.67 -2.12
C ARG A 49 14.05 -4.35 -2.92
N PRO A 50 13.17 -5.14 -2.29
CA PRO A 50 12.02 -5.71 -2.97
C PRO A 50 11.17 -4.63 -3.62
N ASN A 51 10.79 -4.84 -4.88
CA ASN A 51 9.87 -3.95 -5.56
C ASN A 51 8.43 -4.24 -5.07
N LEU A 52 7.87 -3.29 -4.32
CA LEU A 52 6.51 -3.41 -3.77
C LEU A 52 5.44 -3.49 -4.86
N TYR A 53 5.61 -2.80 -6.00
CA TYR A 53 4.69 -2.89 -7.13
C TYR A 53 4.71 -4.26 -7.80
N ALA A 54 5.90 -4.84 -7.98
CA ALA A 54 6.01 -6.21 -8.51
C ALA A 54 5.38 -7.24 -7.53
N ARG A 55 5.52 -7.01 -6.22
CA ARG A 55 4.89 -7.84 -5.19
C ARG A 55 3.36 -7.69 -5.19
N SER A 56 2.84 -6.47 -5.36
CA SER A 56 1.39 -6.21 -5.37
C SER A 56 0.70 -6.82 -6.59
N LEU A 57 1.35 -6.80 -7.75
CA LEU A 57 0.83 -7.47 -8.96
C LEU A 57 0.62 -8.97 -8.74
N ARG A 58 1.56 -9.64 -8.07
CA ARG A 58 1.48 -11.09 -7.80
C ARG A 58 0.46 -11.43 -6.72
N SER A 59 0.41 -10.63 -5.65
CA SER A 59 -0.49 -10.87 -4.51
C SER A 59 -1.90 -10.31 -4.70
N ARG A 60 -2.12 -9.49 -5.74
CA ARG A 60 -3.31 -8.66 -5.94
C ARG A 60 -3.63 -7.76 -4.74
N ARG A 61 -2.63 -7.44 -3.92
CA ARG A 61 -2.71 -6.63 -2.71
C ARG A 61 -1.69 -5.49 -2.81
N SER A 62 -2.16 -4.25 -2.90
CA SER A 62 -1.28 -3.08 -3.00
C SER A 62 -0.63 -2.72 -1.66
N HIS A 63 -1.19 -3.20 -0.55
CA HIS A 63 -0.90 -2.75 0.80
C HIS A 63 -1.03 -1.22 0.95
N THR A 64 -1.95 -0.61 0.22
CA THR A 64 -2.22 0.83 0.28
C THR A 64 -3.68 1.11 0.60
N MET A 65 -3.91 2.12 1.44
CA MET A 65 -5.23 2.63 1.79
C MET A 65 -5.34 4.06 1.29
N GLY A 66 -6.45 4.42 0.64
CA GLY A 66 -6.74 5.81 0.33
C GLY A 66 -7.24 6.53 1.58
N VAL A 67 -6.74 7.74 1.84
CA VAL A 67 -7.26 8.62 2.87
C VAL A 67 -7.64 9.95 2.21
N VAL A 68 -8.92 10.25 2.20
CA VAL A 68 -9.47 11.45 1.57
C VAL A 68 -9.81 12.45 2.66
N VAL A 69 -9.31 13.68 2.53
CA VAL A 69 -9.53 14.76 3.48
C VAL A 69 -10.07 15.96 2.71
N PHE A 70 -11.06 16.66 3.25
CA PHE A 70 -11.63 17.86 2.61
C PHE A 70 -10.78 19.11 2.80
N ASP A 71 -10.12 19.21 3.95
CA ASP A 71 -9.22 20.30 4.30
C ASP A 71 -8.13 19.79 5.26
N LEU A 72 -6.89 19.72 4.80
CA LEU A 72 -5.76 19.33 5.65
C LEU A 72 -5.37 20.40 6.68
N THR A 73 -5.83 21.63 6.52
CA THR A 73 -5.56 22.74 7.44
C THR A 73 -6.44 22.68 8.69
N ASP A 74 -7.54 21.92 8.64
CA ASP A 74 -8.39 21.66 9.80
C ASP A 74 -7.57 21.00 10.93
N PRO A 75 -7.48 21.65 12.11
CA PRO A 75 -6.76 21.12 13.27
C PRO A 75 -7.17 19.71 13.68
N TYR A 76 -8.43 19.32 13.47
CA TYR A 76 -8.93 17.98 13.81
C TYR A 76 -8.39 16.90 12.86
N CYS A 77 -8.18 17.23 11.59
CA CYS A 77 -7.74 16.28 10.57
C CYS A 77 -6.37 15.65 10.90
N THR A 78 -5.44 16.44 11.43
CA THR A 78 -4.09 15.95 11.76
C THR A 78 -4.08 14.88 12.85
N GLN A 79 -4.97 14.98 13.84
CA GLN A 79 -5.08 13.97 14.91
C GLN A 79 -5.69 12.67 14.39
N ILE A 80 -6.71 12.76 13.54
CA ILE A 80 -7.35 11.61 12.90
C ILE A 80 -6.34 10.90 11.99
N LEU A 81 -5.63 11.65 11.14
CA LEU A 81 -4.57 11.11 10.28
C LEU A 81 -3.49 10.37 11.07
N ARG A 82 -3.06 10.92 12.21
CA ARG A 82 -2.13 10.26 13.11
C ARG A 82 -2.70 8.94 13.64
N GLY A 83 -3.97 8.92 14.04
CA GLY A 83 -4.67 7.71 14.47
C GLY A 83 -4.70 6.63 13.37
N ILE A 84 -5.09 7.00 12.15
CA ILE A 84 -5.09 6.13 10.98
C ILE A 84 -3.69 5.56 10.74
N GLN A 85 -2.67 6.42 10.66
CA GLN A 85 -1.30 5.99 10.40
C GLN A 85 -0.78 5.01 11.47
N ASN A 86 -1.06 5.29 12.74
CA ASN A 86 -0.64 4.43 13.85
C ASN A 86 -1.30 3.05 13.80
N HIS A 87 -2.55 2.97 13.33
CA HIS A 87 -3.28 1.70 13.20
C HIS A 87 -2.87 0.90 11.95
N LEU A 88 -2.57 1.58 10.84
CA LEU A 88 -2.18 0.93 9.58
C LEU A 88 -0.72 0.42 9.60
N ARG A 89 0.17 1.12 10.31
CA ARG A 89 1.62 0.84 10.32
C ARG A 89 1.98 -0.59 10.74
N PRO A 90 1.43 -1.19 11.82
CA PRO A 90 1.73 -2.56 12.22
C PRO A 90 1.34 -3.60 11.16
N SER A 91 0.28 -3.32 10.40
CA SER A 91 -0.23 -4.20 9.33
C SER A 91 0.53 -4.04 8.02
N GLY A 92 1.53 -3.15 7.95
CA GLY A 92 2.28 -2.84 6.73
C GLY A 92 1.45 -2.14 5.65
N LEU A 93 0.29 -1.59 6.03
CA LEU A 93 -0.56 -0.80 5.14
C LEU A 93 -0.05 0.64 5.09
N PHE A 94 0.00 1.22 3.89
CA PHE A 94 0.49 2.57 3.66
C PHE A 94 -0.67 3.51 3.26
N PRO A 95 -0.94 4.58 4.03
CA PRO A 95 -1.96 5.56 3.67
C PRO A 95 -1.46 6.47 2.54
N ILE A 96 -2.29 6.66 1.52
CA ILE A 96 -2.14 7.70 0.49
C ILE A 96 -3.15 8.79 0.83
N VAL A 97 -2.66 9.92 1.32
CA VAL A 97 -3.50 11.05 1.72
C VAL A 97 -3.71 11.97 0.54
N THR A 98 -4.98 12.33 0.28
CA THR A 98 -5.36 13.35 -0.71
C THR A 98 -6.21 14.41 -0.04
N ASP A 99 -5.92 15.67 -0.37
CA ASP A 99 -6.68 16.84 0.05
C ASP A 99 -7.59 17.30 -1.11
N LEU A 100 -8.88 17.48 -0.83
CA LEU A 100 -9.87 17.85 -1.84
C LEU A 100 -10.07 19.36 -1.98
N LEU A 101 -9.54 20.17 -1.05
CA LEU A 101 -9.58 21.63 -1.11
C LEU A 101 -10.99 22.20 -1.40
N ASP A 102 -11.93 21.82 -0.53
CA ASP A 102 -13.13 22.59 -0.17
C ASP A 102 -14.35 22.60 -1.14
N ASP A 103 -14.25 22.20 -2.41
CA ASP A 103 -15.42 22.30 -3.33
C ASP A 103 -16.09 20.97 -3.70
N GLY A 104 -15.55 19.83 -3.24
CA GLY A 104 -16.06 18.48 -3.54
C GLY A 104 -15.98 18.07 -5.01
N SER A 105 -15.68 18.99 -5.94
CA SER A 105 -15.56 18.71 -7.38
C SER A 105 -14.38 17.77 -7.66
N GLN A 106 -13.37 17.85 -6.81
CA GLN A 106 -12.16 17.04 -6.85
C GLN A 106 -12.36 15.62 -6.31
N PHE A 107 -13.52 15.32 -5.70
CA PHE A 107 -13.76 14.02 -5.09
C PHE A 107 -13.70 12.88 -6.12
N HIS A 108 -14.45 12.95 -7.23
CA HIS A 108 -14.46 11.88 -8.22
C HIS A 108 -13.10 11.68 -8.91
N PRO A 109 -12.40 12.73 -9.37
CA PRO A 109 -11.05 12.59 -9.92
C PRO A 109 -10.06 11.98 -8.91
N CYS A 110 -10.14 12.38 -7.64
CA CYS A 110 -9.33 11.80 -6.57
C CYS A 110 -9.64 10.31 -6.39
N LEU A 111 -10.93 9.96 -6.33
CA LEU A 111 -11.39 8.59 -6.17
C LEU A 111 -10.91 7.70 -7.32
N ASP A 112 -11.04 8.16 -8.57
CA ASP A 112 -10.55 7.46 -9.75
C ASP A 112 -9.03 7.28 -9.72
N MET A 113 -8.28 8.30 -9.25
CA MET A 113 -6.84 8.19 -9.07
C MET A 113 -6.46 7.13 -8.01
N LEU A 114 -7.16 7.10 -6.87
CA LEU A 114 -6.93 6.11 -5.81
C LEU A 114 -7.25 4.70 -6.31
N LEU A 115 -8.34 4.54 -7.07
CA LEU A 115 -8.71 3.27 -7.70
C LEU A 115 -7.70 2.82 -8.74
N GLY A 116 -7.20 3.73 -9.58
CA GLY A 116 -6.11 3.47 -10.52
C GLY A 116 -4.83 3.00 -9.83
N ARG A 117 -4.59 3.45 -8.60
CA ARG A 117 -3.48 3.01 -7.73
C ARG A 117 -3.76 1.69 -7.00
N ARG A 118 -4.95 1.09 -7.18
CA ARG A 118 -5.41 -0.16 -6.56
C ARG A 118 -5.38 -0.11 -5.03
N VAL A 119 -5.84 0.98 -4.43
CA VAL A 119 -6.03 1.01 -2.97
C VAL A 119 -6.99 -0.09 -2.54
N GLU A 120 -6.75 -0.68 -1.37
CA GLU A 120 -7.55 -1.80 -0.85
C GLU A 120 -8.81 -1.34 -0.10
N GLY A 121 -8.86 -0.05 0.23
CA GLY A 121 -10.00 0.59 0.88
C GLY A 121 -9.75 2.09 1.00
N ILE A 122 -10.80 2.81 1.38
CA ILE A 122 -10.81 4.27 1.46
C ILE A 122 -11.31 4.69 2.85
N ILE A 123 -10.62 5.65 3.44
CA ILE A 123 -11.03 6.32 4.67
C ILE A 123 -11.25 7.78 4.30
N THR A 124 -12.45 8.29 4.48
CA THR A 124 -12.77 9.70 4.24
C THR A 124 -12.92 10.39 5.59
N ILE A 125 -12.16 11.46 5.82
CA ILE A 125 -12.36 12.38 6.92
C ILE A 125 -13.32 13.44 6.40
N ALA A 126 -14.59 13.31 6.73
CA ALA A 126 -15.63 14.15 6.16
C ALA A 126 -15.82 15.44 6.93
N ASN A 127 -16.02 16.52 6.19
CA ASN A 127 -16.62 17.72 6.74
C ASN A 127 -18.15 17.62 6.49
N PRO A 128 -19.00 17.78 7.52
CA PRO A 128 -20.46 17.75 7.36
C PRO A 128 -20.99 18.69 6.27
N LEU A 129 -20.28 19.79 5.99
CA LEU A 129 -20.62 20.73 4.93
C LEU A 129 -20.51 20.13 3.53
N TYR A 130 -19.63 19.13 3.34
CA TYR A 130 -19.35 18.49 2.05
C TYR A 130 -19.82 17.04 1.96
N LEU A 131 -20.41 16.51 3.04
CA LEU A 131 -20.94 15.15 3.06
C LEU A 131 -22.32 15.08 2.38
N ASP A 132 -22.34 14.87 1.07
CA ASP A 132 -23.56 14.57 0.31
C ASP A 132 -23.88 13.04 0.35
N ARG A 133 -25.17 12.69 0.37
CA ARG A 133 -25.68 11.34 0.07
C ARG A 133 -25.07 10.75 -1.22
N LYS A 134 -24.77 11.58 -2.22
CA LYS A 134 -24.10 11.14 -3.46
C LYS A 134 -22.74 10.48 -3.20
N LEU A 135 -21.94 11.00 -2.27
CA LEU A 135 -20.64 10.44 -1.94
C LEU A 135 -20.77 9.04 -1.34
N LEU A 136 -21.77 8.85 -0.47
CA LEU A 136 -22.02 7.55 0.16
C LEU A 136 -22.51 6.51 -0.85
N SER A 137 -23.36 6.91 -1.82
CA SER A 137 -23.80 6.00 -2.88
C SER A 137 -22.65 5.55 -3.78
N GLU A 138 -21.69 6.42 -4.09
CA GLU A 138 -20.56 6.06 -4.95
C GLU A 138 -19.66 4.97 -4.37
N PHE A 139 -19.38 5.03 -3.06
CA PHE A 139 -18.59 3.99 -2.40
C PHE A 139 -19.29 2.63 -2.47
N SER A 140 -20.62 2.62 -2.31
CA SER A 140 -21.43 1.41 -2.41
C SER A 140 -21.46 0.85 -3.83
N GLU A 141 -21.60 1.71 -4.84
CA GLU A 141 -21.66 1.30 -6.26
C GLU A 141 -20.33 0.71 -6.74
N ARG A 142 -19.20 1.26 -6.28
CA ARG A 142 -17.86 0.84 -6.72
C ARG A 142 -17.31 -0.36 -5.94
N ASN A 143 -18.06 -0.87 -4.96
CA ASN A 143 -17.74 -2.06 -4.16
C ASN A 143 -16.37 -1.98 -3.45
N ILE A 144 -16.01 -0.78 -2.99
CA ILE A 144 -14.75 -0.50 -2.29
C ILE A 144 -15.05 -0.47 -0.79
N PRO A 145 -14.27 -1.16 0.06
CA PRO A 145 -14.38 -0.99 1.50
C PRO A 145 -14.10 0.47 1.87
N ALA A 146 -15.13 1.17 2.34
CA ALA A 146 -15.06 2.59 2.67
C ALA A 146 -15.50 2.83 4.12
N VAL A 147 -14.81 3.75 4.80
CA VAL A 147 -15.17 4.26 6.12
C VAL A 147 -15.20 5.77 6.06
N VAL A 148 -16.25 6.38 6.60
CA VAL A 148 -16.37 7.83 6.77
C VAL A 148 -16.22 8.15 8.25
N ILE A 149 -15.29 9.06 8.57
CA ILE A 149 -15.02 9.58 9.91
C ILE A 149 -15.54 11.02 9.97
#